data_AF-A0A8T4EDE7-F1
#
_entry.id   AF-A0A8T4EDE7-F1
#
_cell.length_a   1.000
_cell.length_b   1.000
_cell.length_c   1.000
_cell.angle_alpha   90.00
_cell.angle_beta   90.00
_cell.angle_gamma   90.00
#
_symmetry.space_group_name_H-M   'P 1'
#
loop_
_entity.id
_entity.type
_entity.pdbx_description
1 polymer ?
#
loop_
_entity_poly.entity_id
_entity_poly.type
_entity_poly.pdbx_seq_one_letter_code
_entity_poly.pdbx_strand_id
1 'polypeptide(L)'
;MAEESSLAPKVDGFRMKVKLKGKVSEVAAALNSVSFLKIAQEKEGVDAAYVESRSIDKTPYLFSLMKFKQDEIEVVYTVPSNNSPTKRKLDVLRYLLNLLTLVEPYYSIDNKVVYQLIEETMMQLEEYTTGDYKKLYKEYDVLKREVENLRRSSRIYKTQVKSLTKENYELKNENDELKVRFEKLHGGVSDSVLMSKLQEWIAEHSGSVNIVEFAKYNRVPEARVEDALNTLVRQGYLEQVQ
;
A
#
# COMPACT_ATOMS: atom_id res chain seq x y z
N MET A 1 4.83 -7.49 -9.41
CA MET A 1 4.70 -8.90 -9.02
C MET A 1 5.72 -9.13 -7.92
N ALA A 2 5.27 -9.17 -6.67
CA ALA A 2 6.15 -9.43 -5.54
C ALA A 2 6.45 -10.93 -5.51
N GLU A 3 7.72 -11.29 -5.34
CA GLU A 3 8.16 -12.66 -5.10
C GLU A 3 7.43 -13.18 -3.84
N GLU A 4 6.50 -14.12 -4.03
CA GLU A 4 6.06 -15.00 -2.95
C GLU A 4 7.28 -15.84 -2.55
N SER A 5 8.07 -15.34 -1.60
CA SER A 5 9.05 -16.18 -0.94
C SER A 5 8.28 -17.24 -0.18
N SER A 6 8.18 -18.44 -0.77
CA SER A 6 7.55 -19.59 -0.14
C SER A 6 8.42 -20.03 1.03
N LEU A 7 8.27 -19.35 2.16
CA LEU A 7 8.87 -19.75 3.43
C LEU A 7 8.46 -21.21 3.68
N ALA A 8 9.44 -22.11 3.66
CA ALA A 8 9.22 -23.53 3.87
C ALA A 8 8.46 -23.76 5.19
N PRO A 9 7.48 -24.69 5.22
CA PRO A 9 6.72 -24.96 6.42
C PRO A 9 7.65 -25.40 7.55
N LYS A 10 7.43 -24.86 8.75
CA LYS A 10 8.17 -25.27 9.94
C LYS A 10 7.62 -26.61 10.44
N VAL A 11 8.45 -27.42 11.06
CA VAL A 11 8.03 -28.67 11.70
C VAL A 11 8.11 -28.49 13.22
N ASP A 12 7.08 -28.95 13.91
CA ASP A 12 6.96 -28.89 15.37
C ASP A 12 6.35 -30.20 15.88
N GLY A 13 6.41 -30.44 17.18
CA GLY A 13 5.93 -31.70 17.75
C GLY A 13 6.04 -31.78 19.26
N PHE A 14 5.36 -32.78 19.82
CA PHE A 14 5.38 -33.06 21.25
C PHE A 14 5.24 -34.56 21.50
N ARG A 15 5.59 -34.99 22.71
CA ARG A 15 5.54 -36.40 23.13
C ARG A 15 4.77 -36.54 24.42
N MET A 16 4.07 -37.65 24.55
CA MET A 16 3.32 -38.02 25.73
C MET A 16 3.67 -39.45 26.14
N LYS A 17 4.00 -39.64 27.41
CA LYS A 17 4.24 -40.98 27.96
C LYS A 17 2.92 -41.73 28.10
N VAL A 18 2.89 -42.96 27.61
CA VAL A 18 1.74 -43.86 27.71
C VAL A 18 2.25 -45.27 28.01
N LYS A 19 1.35 -46.23 28.21
CA LYS A 19 1.72 -47.64 28.28
C LYS A 19 0.75 -48.50 27.50
N LEU A 20 1.24 -49.24 26.52
CA LEU A 20 0.42 -50.18 25.75
C LEU A 20 -0.05 -51.32 26.66
N LYS A 21 -1.36 -51.55 26.69
CA LYS A 21 -2.04 -52.67 27.37
C LYS A 21 -2.31 -53.85 26.42
N GLY A 22 -2.59 -53.55 25.15
CA GLY A 22 -2.96 -54.53 24.12
C GLY A 22 -1.84 -54.87 23.14
N LYS A 23 -2.21 -55.29 21.93
CA LYS A 23 -1.27 -55.52 20.83
C LYS A 23 -1.26 -54.35 19.86
N VAL A 24 -0.10 -54.09 19.26
CA VAL A 24 0.08 -53.07 18.21
C VAL A 24 -0.90 -53.27 17.04
N SER A 25 -1.24 -54.51 16.69
CA SER A 25 -2.22 -54.84 15.65
C SER A 25 -3.64 -54.37 15.96
N GLU A 26 -4.04 -54.34 17.24
CA GLU A 26 -5.37 -53.92 17.67
C GLU A 26 -5.50 -52.39 17.59
N VAL A 27 -4.42 -51.68 17.96
CA VAL A 27 -4.28 -50.24 17.76
C VAL A 27 -4.38 -49.88 16.27
N ALA A 28 -3.66 -50.62 15.41
CA ALA A 28 -3.74 -50.43 13.96
C ALA A 28 -5.15 -50.66 13.42
N ALA A 29 -5.85 -51.70 13.88
CA ALA A 29 -7.24 -51.97 13.50
C ALA A 29 -8.19 -50.85 13.94
N ALA A 30 -8.03 -50.34 15.17
CA ALA A 30 -8.84 -49.23 15.67
C ALA A 30 -8.62 -47.94 14.86
N LEU A 31 -7.36 -47.60 14.57
CA LEU A 31 -7.03 -46.39 13.79
C LEU A 31 -7.45 -46.52 12.31
N ASN A 32 -7.43 -47.72 11.74
CA ASN A 32 -7.91 -47.98 10.37
C ASN A 32 -9.42 -47.75 10.19
N SER A 33 -10.20 -47.63 11.28
CA SER A 33 -11.61 -47.23 11.20
C SER A 33 -11.80 -45.78 10.71
N VAL A 34 -10.73 -44.97 10.75
CA VAL A 34 -10.76 -43.56 10.36
C VAL A 34 -10.28 -43.39 8.93
N SER A 35 -11.22 -43.11 8.02
CA SER A 35 -10.99 -43.11 6.56
C SER A 35 -9.97 -42.08 6.04
N PHE A 36 -9.77 -40.97 6.75
CA PHE A 36 -8.83 -39.91 6.35
C PHE A 36 -7.40 -40.14 6.84
N LEU A 37 -7.15 -41.15 7.67
CA LEU A 37 -5.82 -41.50 8.14
C LEU A 37 -5.15 -42.49 7.19
N LYS A 38 -3.86 -42.28 6.97
CA LYS A 38 -2.97 -43.29 6.40
C LYS A 38 -2.24 -43.98 7.53
N ILE A 39 -2.50 -45.27 7.70
CA ILE A 39 -1.91 -46.07 8.76
C ILE A 39 -0.79 -46.94 8.19
N ALA A 40 0.35 -46.94 8.86
CA ALA A 40 1.46 -47.85 8.61
C ALA A 40 1.82 -48.57 9.92
N GLN A 41 1.82 -49.90 9.90
CA GLN A 41 2.23 -50.69 11.05
C GLN A 41 3.72 -50.99 10.95
N GLU A 42 4.49 -50.60 11.97
CA GLU A 42 5.91 -50.90 12.09
C GLU A 42 6.14 -51.97 13.16
N LYS A 43 7.39 -52.45 13.30
CA LYS A 43 7.74 -53.46 14.32
C LYS A 43 7.54 -52.93 15.75
N GLU A 44 7.72 -51.63 15.95
CA GLU A 44 7.76 -50.98 17.27
C GLU A 44 6.54 -50.11 17.56
N GLY A 45 5.56 -50.04 16.64
CA GLY A 45 4.40 -49.17 16.81
C GLY A 45 3.50 -49.05 15.58
N VAL A 46 2.58 -48.10 15.64
CA VAL A 46 1.68 -47.72 14.54
C VAL A 46 1.86 -46.25 14.21
N ASP A 47 2.13 -45.95 12.96
CA ASP A 47 2.19 -44.60 12.44
C ASP A 47 0.85 -44.23 11.80
N ALA A 48 0.23 -43.15 12.29
CA ALA A 48 -0.98 -42.57 11.73
C ALA A 48 -0.67 -41.20 11.14
N ALA A 49 -0.79 -41.09 9.82
CA ALA A 49 -0.55 -39.85 9.09
C ALA A 49 -1.87 -39.26 8.58
N TYR A 50 -2.14 -38.02 8.97
CA TYR A 50 -3.18 -37.20 8.38
C TYR A 50 -2.53 -36.18 7.44
N VAL A 51 -2.83 -36.28 6.14
CA VAL A 51 -2.35 -35.33 5.12
C VAL A 51 -3.52 -34.46 4.70
N GLU A 52 -3.52 -33.22 5.18
CA GLU A 52 -4.57 -32.24 4.89
C GLU A 52 -4.43 -31.64 3.51
N SER A 53 -3.18 -31.40 3.08
CA SER A 53 -2.93 -30.77 1.79
C SER A 53 -1.56 -31.10 1.22
N ARG A 54 -1.49 -31.04 -0.12
CA ARG A 54 -0.32 -31.37 -0.94
C ARG A 54 0.01 -30.21 -1.85
N SER A 55 1.31 -30.04 -2.12
CA SER A 55 1.80 -29.09 -3.11
C SER A 55 1.41 -29.53 -4.52
N ILE A 56 1.69 -28.67 -5.50
CA ILE A 56 1.53 -28.96 -6.94
C ILE A 56 2.31 -30.23 -7.33
N ASP A 57 3.48 -30.45 -6.70
CA ASP A 57 4.34 -31.62 -6.91
C ASP A 57 3.91 -32.85 -6.09
N LYS A 58 2.71 -32.82 -5.51
CA LYS A 58 2.13 -33.87 -4.66
C LYS A 58 2.88 -34.14 -3.36
N THR A 59 3.85 -33.30 -2.99
CA THR A 59 4.54 -33.39 -1.70
C THR A 59 3.63 -32.88 -0.58
N PRO A 60 3.47 -33.63 0.54
CA PRO A 60 2.69 -33.15 1.67
C PRO A 60 3.29 -31.86 2.23
N TYR A 61 2.52 -30.77 2.28
CA TYR A 61 2.95 -29.51 2.91
C TYR A 61 2.21 -29.22 4.22
N LEU A 62 1.02 -29.79 4.38
CA LEU A 62 0.22 -29.71 5.60
C LEU A 62 -0.14 -31.12 6.05
N PHE A 63 0.53 -31.58 7.11
CA PHE A 63 0.30 -32.90 7.67
C PHE A 63 0.48 -32.93 9.19
N SER A 64 -0.02 -34.01 9.76
CA SER A 64 0.15 -34.41 11.16
C SER A 64 0.46 -35.90 11.18
N LEU A 65 1.58 -36.28 11.78
CA LEU A 65 2.04 -37.64 11.96
C LEU A 65 1.99 -37.97 13.46
N MET A 66 1.30 -39.04 13.82
CA MET A 66 1.20 -39.53 15.18
C MET A 66 1.74 -40.94 15.23
N LYS A 67 2.80 -41.15 16.00
CA LYS A 67 3.45 -42.45 16.19
C LYS A 67 3.04 -43.03 17.53
N PHE A 68 2.31 -44.13 17.50
CA PHE A 68 1.85 -44.87 18.66
C PHE A 68 2.86 -45.98 18.96
N LYS A 69 3.80 -45.73 19.88
CA LYS A 69 4.81 -46.70 20.33
C LYS A 69 4.35 -47.39 21.61
N GLN A 70 5.14 -48.34 22.10
CA GLN A 70 4.79 -49.09 23.31
C GLN A 70 4.66 -48.20 24.56
N ASP A 71 5.58 -47.25 24.76
CA ASP A 71 5.67 -46.43 25.97
C ASP A 71 5.48 -44.92 25.74
N GLU A 72 5.25 -44.50 24.49
CA GLU A 72 5.05 -43.10 24.14
C GLU A 72 4.17 -42.92 22.90
N ILE A 73 3.49 -41.79 22.84
CA ILE A 73 2.88 -41.26 21.62
C ILE A 73 3.67 -40.02 21.21
N GLU A 74 4.20 -40.03 20.00
CA GLU A 74 4.96 -38.91 19.42
C GLU A 74 4.12 -38.26 18.32
N VAL A 75 3.94 -36.94 18.42
CA VAL A 75 3.17 -36.15 17.47
C VAL A 75 4.09 -35.17 16.78
N VAL A 76 4.13 -35.21 15.45
CA VAL A 76 4.91 -34.32 14.60
C VAL A 76 3.99 -33.69 13.58
N TYR A 77 4.02 -32.37 13.42
CA TYR A 77 3.15 -31.66 12.50
C TYR A 77 3.86 -30.50 11.83
N THR A 78 3.36 -30.11 10.67
CA THR A 78 3.81 -28.92 9.95
C THR A 78 3.02 -27.69 10.34
N VAL A 79 3.70 -26.55 10.41
CA VAL A 79 3.15 -25.21 10.59
C VAL A 79 3.42 -24.40 9.32
N PRO A 80 2.38 -24.17 8.48
CA PRO A 80 2.46 -23.27 7.34
C PRO A 80 2.85 -21.85 7.74
N SER A 81 3.53 -21.13 6.85
CA SER A 81 3.95 -19.73 7.08
C SER A 81 2.78 -18.76 7.30
N ASN A 82 1.60 -19.09 6.77
CA ASN A 82 0.37 -18.30 6.91
C ASN A 82 -0.48 -18.68 8.13
N ASN A 83 -0.03 -19.62 8.97
CA ASN A 83 -0.81 -20.11 10.11
C ASN A 83 -0.06 -19.89 11.43
N SER A 84 -0.79 -19.52 12.47
CA SER A 84 -0.21 -19.38 13.81
C SER A 84 0.21 -20.75 14.36
N PRO A 85 1.44 -20.91 14.88
CA PRO A 85 1.87 -22.15 15.54
C PRO A 85 0.91 -22.59 16.64
N THR A 86 0.40 -21.65 17.43
CA THR A 86 -0.57 -21.92 18.52
C THR A 86 -1.87 -22.48 17.99
N LYS A 87 -2.42 -21.86 16.94
CA LYS A 87 -3.65 -22.35 16.30
C LYS A 87 -3.42 -23.75 15.72
N ARG A 88 -2.29 -23.97 15.07
CA ARG A 88 -1.96 -25.28 14.48
C ARG A 88 -1.81 -26.35 15.56
N LYS A 89 -1.14 -26.06 16.67
CA LYS A 89 -1.01 -26.97 17.81
C LYS A 89 -2.37 -27.36 18.38
N LEU A 90 -3.31 -26.40 18.50
CA LEU A 90 -4.68 -26.68 18.95
C LEU A 90 -5.44 -27.61 17.99
N ASP A 91 -5.34 -27.38 16.67
CA ASP A 91 -5.96 -28.24 15.67
C ASP A 91 -5.42 -29.68 15.79
N VAL A 92 -4.10 -29.82 15.90
CA VAL A 92 -3.42 -31.11 16.06
C VAL A 92 -3.80 -31.79 17.37
N LEU A 93 -3.89 -31.04 18.48
CA LEU A 93 -4.29 -31.54 19.78
C LEU A 93 -5.74 -32.06 19.73
N ARG A 94 -6.65 -31.33 19.09
CA ARG A 94 -8.04 -31.79 18.88
C ARG A 94 -8.07 -33.12 18.12
N TYR A 95 -7.27 -33.25 17.07
CA TYR A 95 -7.16 -34.52 16.34
C TYR A 95 -6.59 -35.63 17.21
N LEU A 96 -5.54 -35.36 17.97
CA LEU A 96 -4.94 -36.33 18.89
C LEU A 96 -5.98 -36.82 19.89
N LEU A 97 -6.72 -35.93 20.56
CA LEU A 97 -7.75 -36.30 21.53
C LEU A 97 -8.79 -37.24 20.92
N ASN A 98 -9.21 -37.01 19.67
CA ASN A 98 -10.12 -37.90 18.95
C ASN A 98 -9.49 -39.27 18.63
N LEU A 99 -8.18 -39.35 18.42
CA LEU A 99 -7.51 -40.65 18.25
C LEU A 99 -7.32 -41.37 19.58
N LEU A 100 -7.04 -40.63 20.66
CA LEU A 100 -6.90 -41.20 22.00
C LEU A 100 -8.19 -41.89 22.45
N THR A 101 -9.36 -41.35 22.12
CA THR A 101 -10.64 -42.01 22.43
C THR A 101 -10.83 -43.34 21.68
N LEU A 102 -10.26 -43.48 20.48
CA LEU A 102 -10.31 -44.73 19.71
C LEU A 102 -9.36 -45.79 20.25
N VAL A 103 -8.21 -45.37 20.79
CA VAL A 103 -7.17 -46.28 21.28
C VAL A 103 -7.18 -46.46 22.81
N GLU A 104 -8.13 -45.83 23.51
CA GLU A 104 -8.31 -45.89 24.97
C GLU A 104 -8.32 -47.32 25.53
N PRO A 105 -9.00 -48.31 24.90
CA PRO A 105 -8.96 -49.69 25.41
C PRO A 105 -7.57 -50.32 25.39
N TYR A 106 -6.71 -49.89 24.48
CA TYR A 106 -5.41 -50.49 24.22
C TYR A 106 -4.25 -49.76 24.91
N TYR A 107 -4.47 -48.54 25.42
CA TYR A 107 -3.46 -47.74 26.10
C TYR A 107 -3.84 -47.40 27.55
N SER A 108 -2.83 -47.27 28.39
CA SER A 108 -2.91 -46.58 29.68
C SER A 108 -2.33 -45.20 29.50
N ILE A 109 -3.18 -44.18 29.62
CA ILE A 109 -2.80 -42.78 29.53
C ILE A 109 -2.99 -42.15 30.91
N ASP A 110 -1.98 -41.43 31.40
CA ASP A 110 -2.16 -40.60 32.59
C ASP A 110 -2.92 -39.34 32.20
N ASN A 111 -4.17 -39.23 32.68
CA ASN A 111 -5.02 -38.06 32.43
C ASN A 111 -4.37 -36.75 32.86
N LYS A 112 -3.44 -36.77 33.84
CA LYS A 112 -2.70 -35.56 34.24
C LYS A 112 -1.89 -34.98 33.09
N VAL A 113 -1.25 -35.83 32.28
CA VAL A 113 -0.44 -35.40 31.13
C VAL A 113 -1.34 -34.79 30.06
N VAL A 114 -2.51 -35.39 29.83
CA VAL A 114 -3.50 -34.86 28.87
C VAL A 114 -4.02 -33.50 29.34
N TYR A 115 -4.37 -33.35 30.62
CA TYR A 115 -4.83 -32.08 31.17
C TYR A 115 -3.76 -30.99 31.12
N GLN A 116 -2.50 -31.31 31.45
CA GLN A 116 -1.37 -30.38 31.32
C GLN A 116 -1.19 -29.91 29.88
N LEU A 117 -1.26 -30.83 28.91
CA LEU A 117 -1.13 -30.47 27.49
C LEU A 117 -2.27 -29.56 27.02
N ILE A 118 -3.50 -29.81 27.48
CA ILE A 118 -4.66 -28.96 27.19
C ILE A 118 -4.48 -27.59 27.85
N GLU A 119 -4.11 -27.53 29.13
CA GLU A 119 -3.89 -26.30 29.88
C GLU A 119 -2.80 -25.43 29.24
N GLU A 120 -1.64 -26.01 28.91
CA GLU A 120 -0.56 -25.31 28.19
C GLU A 120 -1.04 -24.74 26.85
N THR A 121 -1.82 -25.50 26.10
CA THR A 121 -2.35 -25.04 24.81
C THR A 121 -3.39 -23.92 24.99
N MET A 122 -4.20 -23.99 26.04
CA MET A 122 -5.16 -22.94 26.41
C MET A 122 -4.45 -21.66 26.87
N MET A 123 -3.41 -21.76 27.69
CA MET A 123 -2.59 -20.60 28.08
C MET A 123 -1.97 -19.93 26.86
N GLN A 124 -1.38 -20.71 25.94
CA GLN A 124 -0.82 -20.17 24.69
C GLN A 124 -1.90 -19.51 23.83
N LEU A 125 -3.12 -20.05 23.81
CA LEU A 125 -4.25 -19.45 23.09
C LEU A 125 -4.72 -18.14 23.74
N GLU A 126 -4.76 -18.08 25.07
CA GLU A 126 -5.09 -16.87 25.83
C GLU A 126 -4.04 -15.77 25.59
N GLU A 127 -2.75 -16.11 25.63
CA GLU A 127 -1.66 -15.19 25.30
C GLU A 127 -1.76 -14.70 23.85
N TYR A 128 -2.02 -15.61 22.91
CA TYR A 128 -2.19 -15.29 21.49
C TYR A 128 -3.35 -14.32 21.27
N THR A 129 -4.53 -14.63 21.80
CA THR A 129 -5.74 -13.82 21.65
C THR A 129 -5.63 -12.47 22.36
N THR A 130 -5.06 -12.44 23.56
CA THR A 130 -4.88 -11.21 24.35
C THR A 130 -3.78 -10.31 23.75
N GLY A 131 -2.68 -10.91 23.31
CA GLY A 131 -1.55 -10.23 22.67
C GLY A 131 -1.95 -9.59 21.35
N ASP A 132 -2.63 -10.36 20.49
CA ASP A 132 -3.12 -9.85 19.20
C ASP A 132 -4.18 -8.77 19.40
N TYR A 133 -5.08 -8.88 20.38
CA TYR A 133 -6.05 -7.82 20.65
C TYR A 133 -5.39 -6.51 21.06
N LYS A 134 -4.38 -6.54 21.94
CA LYS A 134 -3.63 -5.33 22.34
C LYS A 134 -2.88 -4.71 21.15
N LYS A 135 -2.28 -5.53 20.29
CA LYS A 135 -1.57 -5.07 19.10
C LYS A 135 -2.53 -4.47 18.08
N LEU A 136 -3.62 -5.18 17.77
CA LEU A 136 -4.67 -4.72 16.87
C LEU A 136 -5.30 -3.42 17.35
N TYR A 137 -5.55 -3.28 18.66
CA TYR A 137 -6.08 -2.05 19.24
C TYR A 137 -5.10 -0.88 19.07
N LYS A 138 -3.80 -1.10 19.29
CA LYS A 138 -2.76 -0.07 19.05
C LYS A 138 -2.70 0.34 17.57
N GLU A 139 -2.69 -0.62 16.65
CA GLU A 139 -2.67 -0.36 15.21
C GLU A 139 -3.94 0.38 14.77
N TYR A 140 -5.10 -0.01 15.29
CA TYR A 140 -6.36 0.69 15.05
C TYR A 140 -6.33 2.13 15.56
N ASP A 141 -5.83 2.38 16.78
CA ASP A 141 -5.72 3.73 17.33
C ASP A 141 -4.77 4.62 16.51
N VAL A 142 -3.65 4.06 16.04
CA VAL A 142 -2.72 4.75 15.13
C VAL A 142 -3.42 5.08 13.82
N LEU A 143 -4.05 4.09 13.18
CA LEU A 143 -4.72 4.27 11.90
C LEU A 143 -5.88 5.28 12.00
N LYS A 144 -6.63 5.26 13.10
CA LYS A 144 -7.70 6.23 13.37
C LYS A 144 -7.16 7.65 13.44
N ARG A 145 -6.04 7.87 14.14
CA ARG A 145 -5.37 9.19 14.20
C ARG A 145 -4.87 9.62 12.83
N GLU A 146 -4.27 8.72 12.06
CA GLU A 146 -3.82 9.01 10.69
C GLU A 146 -4.99 9.41 9.79
N VAL A 147 -6.11 8.69 9.85
CA VAL A 147 -7.32 9.02 9.09
C VAL A 147 -7.88 10.39 9.49
N GLU A 148 -7.92 10.71 10.78
CA GLU A 148 -8.34 12.03 11.26
C GLU A 148 -7.41 13.14 10.77
N ASN A 149 -6.09 12.92 10.83
CA ASN A 149 -5.09 13.85 10.33
C ASN A 149 -5.22 14.07 8.81
N LEU A 150 -5.33 13.00 8.03
CA LEU A 150 -5.52 13.07 6.57
C LEU A 150 -6.82 13.80 6.21
N ARG A 151 -7.92 13.56 6.93
CA ARG A 151 -9.18 14.28 6.74
C ARG A 151 -9.03 15.77 7.05
N ARG A 152 -8.30 16.14 8.10
CA ARG A 152 -8.02 17.55 8.43
C ARG A 152 -7.17 18.21 7.34
N SER A 153 -6.07 17.59 6.93
CA SER A 153 -5.21 18.09 5.85
C SER A 153 -5.97 18.23 4.54
N SER A 154 -6.81 17.26 4.17
CA SER A 154 -7.66 17.33 2.98
C SER A 154 -8.61 18.52 3.01
N ARG A 155 -9.20 18.84 4.16
CA ARG A 155 -10.06 20.04 4.32
C ARG A 155 -9.25 21.32 4.12
N ILE A 156 -8.06 21.41 4.73
CA ILE A 156 -7.17 22.57 4.59
C ILE A 156 -6.79 22.77 3.12
N TYR A 157 -6.32 21.73 2.44
CA TYR A 157 -5.96 21.80 1.03
C TYR A 157 -7.14 22.18 0.14
N LYS A 158 -8.34 21.66 0.39
CA LYS A 158 -9.55 22.08 -0.34
C LYS A 158 -9.85 23.57 -0.18
N THR A 159 -9.68 24.12 1.03
CA THR A 159 -9.86 25.55 1.28
C THR A 159 -8.79 26.38 0.57
N GLN A 160 -7.53 25.97 0.63
CA GLN A 160 -6.43 26.63 -0.06
C GLN A 160 -6.63 26.64 -1.59
N VAL A 161 -7.01 25.51 -2.17
CA VAL A 161 -7.30 25.41 -3.61
C VAL A 161 -8.43 26.35 -4.02
N LYS A 162 -9.50 26.46 -3.21
CA LYS A 162 -10.58 27.42 -3.48
C LYS A 162 -10.09 28.88 -3.43
N SER A 163 -9.28 29.21 -2.43
CA SER A 163 -8.70 30.55 -2.28
C SER A 163 -7.80 30.91 -3.46
N LEU A 164 -6.85 30.04 -3.80
CA LEU A 164 -5.91 30.24 -4.91
C LEU A 164 -6.62 30.30 -6.25
N THR A 165 -7.65 29.46 -6.46
CA THR A 165 -8.46 29.54 -7.67
C THR A 165 -9.13 30.90 -7.80
N LYS A 166 -9.70 31.43 -6.71
CA LYS A 166 -10.33 32.76 -6.69
C LYS A 166 -9.32 33.87 -7.00
N GLU A 167 -8.17 33.87 -6.32
CA GLU A 167 -7.10 34.85 -6.53
C GLU A 167 -6.57 34.81 -7.97
N ASN A 168 -6.43 33.62 -8.56
CA ASN A 168 -5.98 33.46 -9.94
C ASN A 168 -7.02 34.03 -10.95
N TYR A 169 -8.31 33.87 -10.69
CA TYR A 169 -9.36 34.53 -11.49
C TYR A 169 -9.31 36.06 -11.37
N GLU A 170 -9.10 36.59 -10.16
CA GLU A 170 -8.98 38.03 -9.92
C GLU A 170 -7.76 38.62 -10.66
N LEU A 171 -6.58 38.00 -10.48
CA LEU A 171 -5.35 38.42 -11.17
C LEU A 171 -5.46 38.30 -12.69
N LYS A 172 -6.15 37.27 -13.19
CA LYS A 172 -6.39 37.13 -14.63
C LYS A 172 -7.26 38.26 -15.16
N ASN A 173 -8.34 38.60 -14.46
CA ASN A 173 -9.20 39.71 -14.84
C ASN A 173 -8.44 41.04 -14.82
N GLU A 174 -7.65 41.31 -13.77
CA GLU A 174 -6.80 42.50 -13.67
C GLU A 174 -5.79 42.57 -14.82
N ASN A 175 -5.15 41.45 -15.15
CA ASN A 175 -4.20 41.37 -16.26
C ASN A 175 -4.88 41.62 -17.61
N ASP A 176 -6.06 41.05 -17.84
CA ASP A 176 -6.83 41.26 -19.07
C ASP A 176 -7.30 42.73 -19.18
N GLU A 177 -7.72 43.35 -18.08
CA GLU A 177 -8.02 44.79 -18.03
C GLU A 177 -6.79 45.66 -18.33
N LEU A 178 -5.64 45.34 -17.73
CA LEU A 178 -4.38 46.05 -17.96
C LEU A 178 -3.92 45.89 -19.40
N LYS A 179 -4.06 44.70 -20.00
CA LYS A 179 -3.77 44.47 -21.43
C LYS A 179 -4.65 45.32 -22.32
N VAL A 180 -5.96 45.36 -22.09
CA VAL A 180 -6.88 46.21 -22.87
C VAL A 180 -6.53 47.69 -22.71
N ARG A 181 -6.20 48.14 -21.49
CA ARG A 181 -5.75 49.53 -21.27
C ARG A 181 -4.43 49.82 -21.97
N PHE A 182 -3.48 48.90 -21.92
CA PHE A 182 -2.19 49.01 -22.61
C PHE A 182 -2.38 49.07 -24.12
N GLU A 183 -3.20 48.20 -24.71
CA GLU A 183 -3.53 48.24 -26.14
C GLU A 183 -4.19 49.56 -26.54
N LYS A 184 -5.14 50.07 -25.73
CA LYS A 184 -5.80 51.36 -25.99
C LYS A 184 -4.83 52.54 -25.95
N LEU A 185 -3.91 52.56 -24.99
CA LEU A 185 -2.99 53.68 -24.80
C LEU A 185 -1.77 53.60 -25.73
N HIS A 186 -1.29 52.39 -26.02
CA HIS A 186 0.00 52.16 -26.68
C HIS A 186 -0.15 51.44 -28.05
N GLY A 187 -1.37 51.25 -28.57
CA GLY A 187 -1.59 50.67 -29.90
C GLY A 187 -0.94 49.30 -30.14
N GLY A 188 -0.58 48.58 -29.06
CA GLY A 188 0.14 47.29 -29.13
C GLY A 188 1.64 47.37 -29.48
N VAL A 189 2.25 48.55 -29.53
CA VAL A 189 3.68 48.73 -29.88
C VAL A 189 4.41 49.45 -28.75
N SER A 190 5.61 49.00 -28.34
CA SER A 190 6.43 49.70 -27.34
C SER A 190 7.03 50.99 -27.91
N ASP A 191 7.37 51.98 -27.07
CA ASP A 191 7.93 53.26 -27.52
C ASP A 191 9.25 53.08 -28.29
N SER A 192 10.09 52.12 -27.88
CA SER A 192 11.34 51.79 -28.58
C SER A 192 11.11 51.28 -30.01
N VAL A 193 10.12 50.41 -30.19
CA VAL A 193 9.77 49.86 -31.52
C VAL A 193 9.09 50.93 -32.36
N LEU A 194 8.28 51.80 -31.75
CA LEU A 194 7.66 52.94 -32.42
C LEU A 194 8.73 53.91 -32.95
N MET A 195 9.74 54.23 -32.15
CA MET A 195 10.85 55.09 -32.55
C MET A 195 11.68 54.49 -33.69
N SER A 196 12.00 53.19 -33.63
CA SER A 196 12.70 52.49 -34.73
C SER A 196 11.89 52.53 -36.03
N LYS A 197 10.59 52.22 -35.95
CA LYS A 197 9.69 52.27 -37.10
C LYS A 197 9.53 53.68 -37.67
N LEU A 198 9.52 54.70 -36.81
CA LEU A 198 9.51 56.08 -37.25
C LEU A 198 10.78 56.40 -38.04
N GLN A 199 11.96 56.08 -37.52
CA GLN A 199 13.23 56.29 -38.21
C GLN A 199 13.28 55.59 -39.58
N GLU A 200 12.85 54.33 -39.65
CA GLU A 200 12.75 53.58 -40.91
C GLU A 200 11.79 54.28 -41.89
N TRP A 201 10.62 54.69 -41.43
CA TRP A 201 9.65 55.39 -42.26
C TRP A 201 10.18 56.73 -42.78
N ILE A 202 10.86 57.51 -41.94
CA ILE A 202 11.49 58.80 -42.34
C ILE A 202 12.53 58.54 -43.43
N ALA A 203 13.36 57.51 -43.27
CA ALA A 203 14.39 57.15 -44.22
C ALA A 203 13.80 56.74 -45.58
N GLU A 204 12.69 55.98 -45.57
CA GLU A 204 12.00 55.55 -46.79
C GLU A 204 11.23 56.68 -47.49
N HIS A 205 10.66 57.62 -46.73
CA HIS A 205 9.81 58.71 -47.25
C HIS A 205 10.57 60.04 -47.41
N SER A 206 11.86 59.94 -47.75
CA SER A 206 12.73 61.08 -48.10
C SER A 206 12.76 62.18 -47.04
N GLY A 207 12.80 61.81 -45.76
CA GLY A 207 12.91 62.76 -44.65
C GLY A 207 11.57 63.37 -44.20
N SER A 208 10.45 63.03 -44.84
CA SER A 208 9.13 63.56 -44.50
C SER A 208 8.26 62.51 -43.81
N VAL A 209 7.50 62.93 -42.78
CA VAL A 209 6.56 62.05 -42.09
C VAL A 209 5.20 62.73 -42.01
N ASN A 210 4.20 62.07 -42.58
CA ASN A 210 2.81 62.41 -42.33
C ASN A 210 2.33 61.62 -41.10
N ILE A 211 2.12 62.33 -39.99
CA ILE A 211 1.72 61.75 -38.69
C ILE A 211 0.45 60.91 -38.83
N VAL A 212 -0.54 61.38 -39.58
CA VAL A 212 -1.84 60.72 -39.76
C VAL A 212 -1.69 59.40 -40.53
N GLU A 213 -0.88 59.43 -41.59
CA GLU A 213 -0.64 58.26 -42.43
C GLU A 213 0.16 57.19 -41.68
N PHE A 214 1.22 57.60 -40.97
CA PHE A 214 2.03 56.71 -40.15
C PHE A 214 1.23 56.12 -38.98
N ALA A 215 0.44 56.94 -38.28
CA ALA A 215 -0.44 56.52 -37.20
C ALA A 215 -1.46 55.47 -37.67
N LYS A 216 -2.07 55.68 -38.84
CA LYS A 216 -3.01 54.72 -39.44
C LYS A 216 -2.33 53.43 -39.89
N TYR A 217 -1.14 53.51 -40.51
CA TYR A 217 -0.39 52.35 -40.97
C TYR A 217 0.06 51.46 -39.80
N ASN A 218 0.58 52.07 -38.72
CA ASN A 218 1.08 51.34 -37.56
C ASN A 218 0.04 51.12 -36.45
N ARG A 219 -1.19 51.61 -36.62
CA ARG A 219 -2.30 51.50 -35.63
C ARG A 219 -1.94 52.10 -34.26
N VAL A 220 -1.24 53.23 -34.27
CA VAL A 220 -0.83 53.96 -33.05
C VAL A 220 -1.56 55.32 -33.01
N PRO A 221 -1.96 55.82 -31.83
CA PRO A 221 -2.57 57.16 -31.73
C PRO A 221 -1.64 58.26 -32.24
N GLU A 222 -2.18 59.25 -32.97
CA GLU A 222 -1.42 60.37 -33.55
C GLU A 222 -0.63 61.15 -32.49
N ALA A 223 -1.24 61.45 -31.35
CA ALA A 223 -0.58 62.14 -30.22
C ALA A 223 0.71 61.42 -29.75
N ARG A 224 0.74 60.09 -29.81
CA ARG A 224 1.92 59.31 -29.41
C ARG A 224 3.01 59.32 -30.48
N VAL A 225 2.62 59.40 -31.75
CA VAL A 225 3.58 59.59 -32.86
C VAL A 225 4.24 60.96 -32.72
N GLU A 226 3.48 62.00 -32.37
CA GLU A 226 4.03 63.33 -32.07
C GLU A 226 4.98 63.32 -30.87
N ASP A 227 4.60 62.70 -29.75
CA ASP A 227 5.46 62.58 -28.58
C ASP A 227 6.75 61.79 -28.86
N ALA A 228 6.66 60.72 -29.65
CA ALA A 228 7.83 59.93 -30.06
C ALA A 228 8.75 60.74 -31.00
N LEU A 229 8.20 61.50 -31.95
CA LEU A 229 8.97 62.40 -32.81
C LEU A 229 9.66 63.51 -32.00
N ASN A 230 8.94 64.13 -31.06
CA ASN A 230 9.50 65.14 -30.14
C ASN A 230 10.64 64.55 -29.30
N THR A 231 10.51 63.29 -28.90
CA THR A 231 11.56 62.60 -28.15
C THR A 231 12.79 62.30 -29.01
N LEU A 232 12.59 61.85 -30.26
CA LEU A 232 13.69 61.63 -31.22
C LEU A 232 14.43 62.93 -31.57
N VAL A 233 13.71 64.05 -31.68
CA VAL A 233 14.30 65.38 -31.87
C VAL A 233 15.11 65.80 -30.65
N ARG A 234 14.55 65.66 -29.44
CA ARG A 234 15.27 65.99 -28.18
C ARG A 234 16.53 65.16 -27.98
N GLN A 235 16.53 63.92 -28.45
CA GLN A 235 17.67 63.01 -28.36
C GLN A 235 18.69 63.22 -29.49
N GLY A 236 18.43 64.13 -30.44
CA GLY A 236 19.35 64.47 -31.52
C GLY A 236 19.36 63.47 -32.68
N TYR A 237 18.38 62.57 -32.75
CA TYR A 237 18.26 61.61 -33.86
C TYR A 237 17.55 62.21 -35.09
N LEU A 238 16.79 63.31 -34.91
CA LEU A 238 16.08 64.02 -35.98
C LEU A 238 16.26 65.53 -35.77
N GLU A 239 16.37 66.27 -36.88
CA GLU A 239 16.36 67.73 -36.87
C GLU A 239 15.05 68.24 -37.45
N GLN A 240 14.41 69.20 -36.77
CA GLN A 240 13.18 69.82 -37.27
C GLN A 240 13.53 70.83 -38.37
N VAL A 241 13.27 70.46 -39.62
CA VAL A 241 13.37 71.39 -40.75
C VAL A 241 12.03 72.12 -40.87
N GLN A 242 12.05 73.45 -40.73
CA GLN A 242 10.89 74.32 -40.96
C GLN A 242 10.55 74.44 -42.44
#